data_AF-A0A965P8J1-F1
#
_entry.id   AF-A0A965P8J1-F1
#
_cell.length_a   1.000
_cell.length_b   1.000
_cell.length_c   1.000
_cell.angle_alpha   90.00
_cell.angle_beta   90.00
_cell.angle_gamma   90.00
#
_symmetry.space_group_name_H-M   'P 1'
#
loop_
_entity.id
_entity.type
_entity.pdbx_description
1 polymer ?
#
loop_
_entity_poly.entity_id
_entity_poly.type
_entity_poly.pdbx_seq_one_letter_code
_entity_poly.pdbx_strand_id
1 'polypeptide(L)'
;MDKRYTKEELKRIMRKFLQDEHRGISQKLFAELAGISLTTLRNVFVNETESLSDMVQMRVTRAYQHVLYGRVKIMSHKNVRSVEYRKEPQLRLRRHTGLTLTPEGFKIQTGIRLKHDYSTVTLDEQLRKKDGSRT
;
A
#
# COMPACT_ATOMS: atom_id res chain seq x y z
N MET A 1 5.07 16.43 3.95
CA MET A 1 3.72 16.31 4.54
C MET A 1 3.33 14.85 4.60
N ASP A 2 2.92 14.36 5.77
CA ASP A 2 2.36 13.02 5.92
C ASP A 2 0.93 13.02 5.36
N LYS A 3 0.73 12.32 4.23
CA LYS A 3 -0.60 12.11 3.64
C LYS A 3 -1.48 11.34 4.62
N ARG A 4 -2.63 11.92 5.01
CA ARG A 4 -3.63 11.21 5.80
C ARG A 4 -4.53 10.42 4.85
N TYR A 5 -4.60 9.11 5.04
CA TYR A 5 -5.54 8.24 4.33
C TYR A 5 -6.80 8.07 5.17
N THR A 6 -7.97 8.02 4.55
CA THR A 6 -9.19 7.57 5.24
C THR A 6 -9.09 6.08 5.58
N LYS A 7 -9.97 5.56 6.45
CA LYS A 7 -9.98 4.13 6.82
C LYS A 7 -10.19 3.23 5.60
N GLU A 8 -11.13 3.60 4.74
CA GLU A 8 -11.43 2.88 3.51
C GLU A 8 -10.27 2.90 2.51
N GLU A 9 -9.65 4.08 2.34
CA GLU A 9 -8.49 4.22 1.47
C GLU A 9 -7.33 3.36 1.96
N LEU A 10 -7.04 3.40 3.26
CA LEU A 10 -5.95 2.63 3.84
C LEU A 10 -6.22 1.12 3.74
N LYS A 11 -7.46 0.69 4.00
CA LYS A 11 -7.85 -0.72 3.81
C LYS A 11 -7.60 -1.19 2.37
N ARG A 12 -8.02 -0.40 1.38
CA ARG A 12 -7.81 -0.72 -0.04
C ARG A 12 -6.33 -0.78 -0.40
N ILE A 13 -5.56 0.23 0.00
CA ILE A 13 -4.10 0.30 -0.23
C ILE A 13 -3.41 -0.93 0.38
N MET A 14 -3.75 -1.25 1.62
CA MET A 14 -3.09 -2.32 2.36
C MET A 14 -3.48 -3.70 1.85
N ARG A 15 -4.73 -3.89 1.41
CA ARG A 15 -5.11 -5.14 0.73
C ARG A 15 -4.23 -5.39 -0.50
N LYS A 16 -4.06 -4.38 -1.38
CA LYS A 16 -3.18 -4.50 -2.56
C LYS A 16 -1.72 -4.75 -2.19
N PHE A 17 -1.21 -3.99 -1.22
CA PHE A 17 0.18 -4.13 -0.76
C PHE A 17 0.46 -5.52 -0.16
N LEU A 18 -0.47 -6.08 0.61
CA LEU A 18 -0.31 -7.39 1.25
C LEU A 18 -0.45 -8.55 0.25
N GLN A 19 -1.23 -8.36 -0.81
CA GLN A 19 -1.40 -9.30 -1.92
C GLN A 19 -0.22 -9.29 -2.91
N ASP A 20 0.51 -8.18 -3.05
CA ASP A 20 1.67 -8.11 -3.94
C ASP A 20 2.84 -8.96 -3.40
N GLU A 21 3.19 -10.04 -4.10
CA GLU A 21 4.33 -10.90 -3.80
C GLU A 21 5.68 -10.20 -4.00
N HIS A 22 5.73 -9.21 -4.89
CA HIS A 22 6.90 -8.41 -5.25
C HIS A 22 6.95 -7.04 -4.56
N ARG A 23 6.17 -6.85 -3.49
CA ARG A 23 6.14 -5.64 -2.65
C ARG A 23 7.50 -5.23 -2.08
N GLY A 24 8.46 -6.15 -2.07
CA GLY A 24 9.84 -5.87 -1.69
C GLY A 24 10.11 -5.78 -0.19
N ILE A 25 9.11 -6.06 0.66
CA ILE A 25 9.20 -6.21 2.12
C ILE A 25 8.32 -7.36 2.60
N SER A 26 8.76 -8.17 3.56
CA SER A 26 7.87 -9.22 4.11
C SER A 26 6.75 -8.58 4.94
N GLN A 27 5.58 -9.23 5.02
CA GLN A 27 4.48 -8.72 5.86
C GLN A 27 4.91 -8.60 7.33
N LYS A 28 5.74 -9.53 7.81
CA LYS A 28 6.31 -9.52 9.16
C LYS A 28 7.18 -8.27 9.40
N LEU A 29 8.15 -8.00 8.53
CA LEU A 29 9.02 -6.82 8.66
C LEU A 29 8.23 -5.51 8.51
N PHE A 30 7.18 -5.51 7.69
CA PHE A 30 6.30 -4.36 7.58
C PHE A 30 5.49 -4.12 8.87
N ALA A 31 4.98 -5.20 9.50
CA ALA A 31 4.29 -5.10 10.79
C ALA A 31 5.23 -4.56 11.88
N GLU A 32 6.48 -5.06 11.92
CA GLU A 32 7.53 -4.56 12.81
C GLU A 32 7.83 -3.06 12.55
N LEU A 33 7.96 -2.65 11.29
CA LEU A 33 8.14 -1.24 10.91
C LEU A 33 6.97 -0.36 11.36
N ALA A 34 5.73 -0.87 11.31
CA ALA A 34 4.54 -0.20 11.83
C ALA A 34 4.42 -0.29 13.36
N GLY A 35 5.27 -1.07 14.04
CA GLY A 35 5.17 -1.30 15.47
C GLY A 35 3.89 -2.01 15.88
N ILE A 36 3.41 -2.96 15.07
CA ILE A 36 2.24 -3.81 15.38
C ILE A 36 2.58 -5.28 15.14
N SER A 37 1.76 -6.19 15.68
CA SER A 37 1.93 -7.63 15.40
C SER A 37 1.49 -7.97 13.98
N LEU A 38 2.09 -9.02 13.39
CA LEU A 38 1.66 -9.56 12.09
C LEU A 38 0.20 -10.02 12.15
N THR A 39 -0.22 -10.60 13.28
CA THR A 39 -1.59 -11.06 13.50
C THR A 39 -2.57 -9.89 13.41
N THR A 40 -2.30 -8.79 14.11
CA THR A 40 -3.12 -7.57 14.06
C THR A 40 -3.19 -7.00 12.63
N LEU A 41 -2.06 -6.95 11.93
CA LEU A 41 -2.02 -6.48 10.53
C LEU A 41 -2.95 -7.34 9.64
N ARG A 42 -2.91 -8.67 9.78
CA ARG A 42 -3.76 -9.57 8.98
C ARG A 42 -5.23 -9.50 9.40
N ASN A 43 -5.51 -9.46 10.69
CA ASN A 43 -6.88 -9.37 11.21
C ASN A 43 -7.59 -8.09 10.77
N VAL A 44 -6.88 -6.97 10.69
CA VAL A 44 -7.46 -5.69 10.30
C VAL A 44 -7.61 -5.54 8.77
N PHE A 45 -6.62 -5.99 7.99
CA PHE A 45 -6.55 -5.67 6.55
C PHE A 45 -6.83 -6.86 5.61
N VAL A 46 -6.75 -8.10 6.09
CA VAL A 46 -6.94 -9.31 5.28
C VAL A 46 -8.20 -10.06 5.70
N ASN A 47 -8.29 -10.41 6.99
CA ASN A 47 -9.41 -11.19 7.52
C ASN A 47 -10.59 -10.31 7.92
N GLU A 48 -10.34 -9.01 8.14
CA GLU A 48 -11.32 -8.01 8.59
C GLU A 48 -12.10 -8.40 9.85
N THR A 49 -11.48 -9.19 10.73
CA THR A 49 -12.03 -9.62 12.02
C THR A 49 -11.92 -8.55 13.10
N GLU A 50 -10.99 -7.59 12.94
CA GLU A 50 -10.77 -6.48 13.86
C GLU A 50 -11.00 -5.14 13.16
N SER A 51 -11.55 -4.17 13.90
CA SER A 51 -11.78 -2.82 13.38
C SER A 51 -10.47 -2.03 13.30
N LEU A 52 -10.37 -1.16 12.29
CA LEU A 52 -9.21 -0.28 12.13
C LEU A 52 -9.29 0.88 13.15
N SER A 53 -8.54 0.75 14.24
CA SER A 53 -8.37 1.82 15.23
C SER A 53 -7.50 2.95 14.68
N ASP A 54 -7.67 4.15 15.23
CA ASP A 54 -6.97 5.35 14.76
C ASP A 54 -5.46 5.25 15.00
N MET A 55 -5.05 4.58 16.10
CA MET A 55 -3.64 4.28 16.38
C MET A 55 -3.03 3.37 15.30
N VAL A 56 -3.72 2.29 14.93
CA VAL A 56 -3.25 1.36 13.89
C VAL A 56 -3.22 2.08 12.55
N GLN A 57 -4.25 2.88 12.23
CA GLN A 57 -4.30 3.68 11.01
C GLN A 57 -3.10 4.63 10.90
N MET A 58 -2.77 5.36 11.97
CA MET A 58 -1.62 6.27 12.00
C MET A 58 -0.30 5.51 11.80
N ARG A 59 -0.08 4.43 12.57
CA ARG A 59 1.15 3.62 12.53
C ARG A 59 1.41 3.02 11.14
N VAL A 60 0.38 2.41 10.58
CA VAL A 60 0.43 1.76 9.27
C VAL A 60 0.59 2.80 8.15
N THR A 61 -0.08 3.95 8.26
CA THR A 61 0.10 5.06 7.31
C THR A 61 1.55 5.53 7.26
N ARG A 62 2.20 5.74 8.42
CA ARG A 62 3.61 6.14 8.49
C ARG A 62 4.52 5.06 7.90
N ALA A 63 4.37 3.80 8.31
CA ALA A 63 5.16 2.70 7.78
C ALA A 63 5.03 2.57 6.26
N TYR A 64 3.81 2.65 5.73
CA TYR A 64 3.55 2.63 4.30
C TYR A 64 4.22 3.79 3.56
N GLN A 65 4.19 5.00 4.11
CA GLN A 65 4.89 6.15 3.51
C GLN A 65 6.41 5.98 3.50
N HIS A 66 6.99 5.39 4.55
CA HIS A 66 8.42 5.09 4.56
C HIS A 66 8.80 4.11 3.44
N VAL A 67 7.97 3.11 3.15
CA VAL A 67 8.17 2.19 2.03
C VAL A 67 7.93 2.86 0.67
N LEU A 68 6.88 3.67 0.56
CA LEU A 68 6.48 4.38 -0.66
C LEU A 68 7.58 5.34 -1.13
N TYR A 69 8.10 6.16 -0.22
CA TYR A 69 9.17 7.13 -0.50
C TYR A 69 10.57 6.52 -0.41
N GLY A 70 10.68 5.20 -0.24
CA GLY A 70 11.96 4.51 -0.21
C GLY A 70 12.90 5.02 0.90
N ARG A 71 12.34 5.37 2.06
CA ARG A 71 13.11 5.76 3.26
C ARG A 71 13.68 4.57 4.01
N VAL A 72 13.19 3.37 3.70
CA VAL A 72 13.66 2.12 4.31
C VAL A 72 14.40 1.26 3.29
N LYS A 73 15.40 0.53 3.77
CA LYS A 73 16.08 -0.54 3.05
C LYS A 73 15.90 -1.83 3.84
N ILE A 74 15.72 -2.94 3.12
CA ILE A 74 15.76 -4.26 3.72
C ILE A 74 17.18 -4.76 3.59
N MET A 75 17.77 -5.04 4.73
CA MET A 75 19.05 -5.69 4.83
C MET A 75 18.80 -7.19 5.01
N SER A 76 19.64 -7.99 4.36
CA SER A 76 19.68 -9.43 4.57
C SER A 76 21.10 -9.76 4.96
N HIS A 77 21.30 -10.20 6.20
CA HIS A 77 22.58 -10.68 6.67
C HIS A 77 22.42 -12.13 7.10
N LYS A 78 23.11 -13.05 6.42
CA LYS A 78 22.89 -14.50 6.54
C LYS A 78 21.40 -14.82 6.34
N ASN A 79 20.76 -15.44 7.33
CA ASN A 79 19.34 -15.82 7.32
C ASN A 79 18.42 -14.79 8.03
N VAL A 80 18.97 -13.67 8.51
CA VAL A 80 18.21 -12.64 9.22
C VAL A 80 17.96 -11.47 8.29
N ARG A 81 16.69 -11.09 8.14
CA ARG A 81 16.30 -9.87 7.44
C ARG A 81 15.92 -8.80 8.46
N SER A 82 16.35 -7.57 8.22
CA SER A 82 16.05 -6.41 9.07
C SER A 82 15.67 -5.20 8.22
N VAL A 83 15.01 -4.22 8.85
CA VAL A 83 14.66 -2.94 8.24
C VAL A 83 15.59 -1.87 8.78
N GLU A 84 16.26 -1.15 7.89
CA GLU A 84 17.09 0.02 8.24
C GLU A 84 16.55 1.28 7.57
N TYR A 85 16.62 2.39 8.28
CA TYR A 85 16.32 3.70 7.72
C TYR A 85 17.51 4.21 6.91
N ARG A 86 17.23 4.69 5.70
CA ARG A 86 18.23 5.33 4.86
C ARG A 86 18.43 6.77 5.32
N LYS A 87 19.67 7.26 5.21
CA LYS A 87 19.99 8.68 5.36
C LYS A 87 19.30 9.51 4.27
N GLU A 88 19.37 9.03 3.03
CA GLU A 88 18.73 9.66 1.87
C GLU A 88 17.63 8.74 1.29
N PRO A 89 16.40 9.25 1.08
CA PRO A 89 15.33 8.47 0.48
C PRO A 89 15.64 8.08 -0.97
N GLN A 90 15.43 6.81 -1.32
CA GLN A 90 15.63 6.32 -2.69
C GLN A 90 14.30 5.87 -3.30
N LEU A 91 13.69 6.75 -4.11
CA LEU A 91 12.44 6.47 -4.80
C LEU A 91 12.63 5.32 -5.81
N ARG A 92 11.75 4.33 -5.73
CA ARG A 92 11.70 3.25 -6.72
C ARG A 92 10.66 3.57 -7.76
N LEU A 93 11.08 3.76 -9.00
CA LEU A 93 10.22 4.10 -10.12
C LEU A 93 9.89 2.86 -10.94
N ARG A 94 8.70 2.82 -11.54
CA ARG A 94 8.31 1.83 -12.56
C ARG A 94 7.55 2.51 -13.68
N ARG A 95 7.69 1.98 -14.90
CA ARG A 95 6.78 2.33 -16.00
C ARG A 95 5.38 1.82 -15.66
N HIS A 96 4.37 2.61 -16.00
CA HIS A 96 2.98 2.29 -15.76
C HIS A 96 2.15 2.67 -16.98
N THR A 97 1.32 1.74 -17.43
CA THR A 97 0.24 1.99 -18.38
C THR A 97 -1.05 1.54 -17.71
N GLY A 98 -2.05 2.42 -17.63
CA GLY A 98 -3.35 2.11 -17.04
C GLY A 98 -4.49 2.70 -17.83
N LEU A 99 -5.68 2.14 -17.62
CA LEU A 99 -6.92 2.61 -18.23
C LEU A 99 -7.76 3.30 -17.15
N THR A 100 -8.37 4.43 -17.51
CA THR A 100 -9.33 5.16 -16.67
C THR A 100 -10.63 5.34 -17.42
N LEU A 101 -11.75 5.03 -16.78
CA LEU A 101 -13.08 5.28 -17.31
C LEU A 101 -13.46 6.74 -17.06
N THR A 102 -13.81 7.45 -18.12
CA THR A 102 -14.35 8.80 -18.07
C THR A 102 -15.77 8.82 -18.67
N PRO A 103 -16.59 9.86 -18.43
CA PRO A 103 -17.91 9.97 -19.05
C PRO A 103 -17.87 9.89 -20.59
N GLU A 104 -16.76 10.32 -21.20
CA GLU A 104 -16.52 10.36 -22.65
C GLU A 104 -15.97 9.04 -23.22
N GLY A 105 -15.60 8.07 -22.36
CA GLY A 105 -15.00 6.79 -22.77
C GLY A 105 -13.73 6.43 -21.99
N PHE A 106 -12.91 5.54 -22.56
CA PHE A 106 -11.67 5.06 -21.94
C PHE A 106 -10.49 5.97 -22.29
N LYS A 107 -9.73 6.41 -21.27
CA LYS A 107 -8.45 7.12 -21.45
C LYS A 107 -7.29 6.22 -21.03
N ILE A 108 -6.27 6.11 -21.88
CA ILE A 108 -5.00 5.43 -21.56
C ILE A 108 -4.08 6.44 -20.88
N GLN A 109 -3.55 6.07 -19.71
CA GLN A 109 -2.55 6.83 -18.98
C GLN A 109 -1.23 6.06 -18.98
N THR A 110 -0.24 6.57 -19.72
CA THR A 110 1.13 6.02 -19.75
C THR A 110 2.09 7.01 -19.09
N GLY A 111 2.98 6.51 -18.22
CA GLY A 111 3.98 7.34 -17.56
C GLY A 111 4.85 6.59 -16.56
N ILE A 112 5.52 7.34 -15.69
CA ILE A 112 6.35 6.82 -14.60
C ILE A 112 5.61 6.99 -13.27
N ARG A 113 5.59 5.96 -12.43
CA ARG A 113 5.01 6.00 -11.08
C ARG A 113 5.96 5.41 -10.04
N LEU A 114 5.72 5.75 -8.77
CA LEU A 114 6.36 5.04 -7.67
C LEU A 114 5.94 3.58 -7.69
N LYS A 115 6.91 2.67 -7.57
CA LYS A 115 6.71 1.22 -7.64
C LYS A 115 5.74 0.74 -6.57
N HIS A 116 5.85 1.28 -5.36
CA HIS A 116 5.04 0.90 -4.22
C HIS A 116 3.81 1.80 -4.04
N ASP A 117 3.39 2.56 -5.06
CA ASP A 117 2.14 3.31 -4.98
C ASP A 117 0.96 2.40 -5.32
N TYR A 118 0.21 2.02 -4.28
CA TYR A 118 -1.04 1.27 -4.36
C TYR A 118 -2.28 2.16 -4.18
N SER A 119 -2.12 3.48 -4.10
CA SER A 119 -3.24 4.40 -3.89
C SER A 119 -4.14 4.55 -5.11
N THR A 120 -3.66 4.20 -6.29
CA THR A 120 -4.40 4.34 -7.54
C THR A 120 -5.56 3.36 -7.62
N VAL A 121 -6.72 3.85 -8.06
CA VAL A 121 -7.91 3.03 -8.30
C VAL A 121 -7.75 2.34 -9.64
N THR A 122 -7.95 1.02 -9.68
CA THR A 122 -7.87 0.25 -10.93
C THR A 122 -9.17 0.36 -11.73
N LEU A 123 -9.16 0.03 -13.02
CA LEU A 123 -10.37 0.04 -13.84
C LEU A 123 -11.46 -0.89 -13.28
N ASP A 124 -11.09 -2.10 -12.83
CA ASP A 124 -12.02 -3.03 -12.19
C ASP A 124 -12.70 -2.41 -10.96
N GLU A 125 -11.95 -1.69 -10.11
CA GLU A 125 -12.51 -0.98 -8.96
C GLU A 125 -13.46 0.16 -9.37
N GLN A 126 -13.17 0.85 -10.48
CA GLN A 126 -14.06 1.89 -11.02
C GLN A 126 -15.38 1.30 -11.52
N LEU A 127 -15.33 0.16 -12.21
CA LEU A 127 -16.51 -0.55 -12.72
C LEU A 127 -17.36 -1.07 -11.57
N ARG A 128 -16.76 -1.76 -10.59
CA ARG A 128 -17.47 -2.24 -9.39
C ARG A 128 -18.16 -1.12 -8.62
N LYS A 129 -17.55 0.07 -8.51
CA LYS A 129 -18.19 1.24 -7.89
C LYS A 129 -19.40 1.75 -8.68
N LYS A 130 -19.33 1.70 -10.01
CA LYS A 130 -20.42 2.15 -10.89
C LYS A 130 -21.60 1.17 -10.85
N ASP A 131 -21.32 -0.13 -10.85
CA ASP A 131 -22.35 -1.17 -10.89
C ASP A 131 -22.91 -1.51 -9.50
N GLY A 132 -22.11 -1.34 -8.43
CA GLY A 132 -22.46 -1.60 -7.03
C GLY A 132 -23.37 -0.56 -6.37
N SER A 133 -23.89 0.42 -7.13
CA SER A 133 -24.96 1.34 -6.68
C SER A 133 -26.36 0.81 -7.03
N ARG A 134 -26.49 -0.47 -7.39
CA ARG A 134 -27.75 -1.18 -7.69
C ARG A 134 -27.91 -2.41 -6.79
N THR A 135 -28.03 -2.20 -5.49
CA THR A 135 -28.67 -3.13 -4.54
C THR A 135 -29.18 -2.33 -3.37
#